data_AF-C7GAB2-F1
#
_entry.id   AF-C7GAB2-F1
#
_cell.length_a   1.000
_cell.length_b   1.000
_cell.length_c   1.000
_cell.angle_alpha   90.00
_cell.angle_beta   90.00
_cell.angle_gamma   90.00
#
_symmetry.space_group_name_H-M   'P 1'
#
loop_
_entity.id
_entity.type
_entity.pdbx_description
1 polymer ?
#
loop_
_entity_poly.entity_id
_entity_poly.type
_entity_poly.pdbx_seq_one_letter_code
_entity_poly.pdbx_strand_id
1 'polypeptide(L)' 'MKKEHRNKMIAPIIIAAVLIVYYVAIAAVFMLIPDLTVIMKLLMVIIPLALAGVAFAVTVERVQEIRSGEEDDLSKY' A
#
# COMPACT_ATOMS: atom_id res chain seq x y z
N MET A 1 24.43 5.25 0.63
CA MET A 1 23.15 5.98 0.48
C MET A 1 23.21 7.25 1.32
N LYS A 2 23.17 8.44 0.68
CA LYS A 2 23.21 9.75 1.38
C LYS A 2 22.04 9.84 2.38
N LYS A 3 22.24 10.58 3.48
CA LYS A 3 21.27 10.72 4.58
C LYS A 3 19.90 11.23 4.10
N GLU A 4 19.86 12.07 3.07
CA GLU A 4 18.62 12.60 2.47
C GLU A 4 17.69 11.53 1.89
N HIS A 5 18.19 10.60 1.06
CA HIS A 5 17.34 9.55 0.46
C HIS A 5 16.67 8.68 1.52
N ARG A 6 17.34 8.48 2.67
CA ARG A 6 16.79 7.68 3.77
C ARG A 6 15.56 8.35 4.39
N ASN A 7 15.61 9.67 4.59
CA ASN A 7 14.50 10.43 5.15
C ASN A 7 13.32 10.52 4.16
N LYS A 8 13.59 10.67 2.86
CA LYS A 8 12.55 10.70 1.82
C LYS A 8 11.78 9.38 1.67
N MET A 9 12.38 8.24 2.01
CA MET A 9 11.72 6.92 1.97
C MET A 9 10.84 6.62 3.19
N ILE A 10 11.05 7.28 4.34
CA ILE A 10 10.31 6.96 5.57
C ILE A 10 8.82 7.27 5.40
N ALA A 11 8.49 8.43 4.83
CA ALA A 11 7.10 8.83 4.61
C ALA A 11 6.30 7.83 3.75
N PRO A 12 6.72 7.48 2.51
CA PRO A 12 5.97 6.53 1.69
C PRO A 12 5.88 5.14 2.33
N ILE A 13 6.93 4.66 3.01
CA ILE A 13 6.91 3.34 3.67
C ILE A 13 5.91 3.32 4.84
N ILE A 14 5.89 4.34 5.69
CA ILE A 14 4.95 4.40 6.82
C ILE A 14 3.50 4.46 6.31
N ILE A 15 3.24 5.30 5.31
CA ILE A 15 1.89 5.42 4.72
C ILE A 15 1.45 4.08 4.14
N ALA A 16 2.33 3.42 3.38
CA ALA A 16 2.04 2.10 2.80
C ALA A 16 1.78 1.05 3.88
N ALA A 17 2.59 1.01 4.95
CA ALA A 17 2.42 0.08 6.04
C ALA A 17 1.05 0.27 6.75
N VAL A 18 0.68 1.52 7.06
CA VAL A 18 -0.62 1.84 7.65
C VAL A 18 -1.76 1.44 6.72
N LEU A 19 -1.64 1.72 5.42
CA LEU A 19 -2.66 1.42 4.43
C LEU A 19 -2.84 -0.09 4.20
N ILE A 20 -1.75 -0.86 4.18
CA ILE A 20 -1.78 -2.32 4.11
C ILE A 20 -2.44 -2.90 5.35
N VAL A 21 -2.05 -2.46 6.55
CA VAL A 21 -2.66 -2.91 7.81
C VAL A 21 -4.16 -2.59 7.81
N TYR A 22 -4.54 -1.40 7.35
CA TYR A 22 -5.94 -0.99 7.23
C TYR A 22 -6.74 -1.92 6.31
N TYR A 23 -6.23 -2.25 5.12
CA TYR A 23 -6.93 -3.15 4.21
C TYR A 23 -6.99 -4.59 4.70
N VAL A 24 -5.92 -5.09 5.34
CA VAL A 24 -5.93 -6.42 5.96
C VAL A 24 -6.94 -6.48 7.11
N ALA A 25 -7.01 -5.43 7.93
CA ALA A 25 -8.01 -5.34 9.00
C ALA A 25 -9.44 -5.33 8.44
N ILE A 26 -9.70 -4.58 7.37
CA ILE A 26 -11.00 -4.58 6.67
C ILE A 26 -11.35 -5.98 6.15
N ALA A 27 -10.41 -6.66 5.49
CA ALA A 27 -10.62 -8.02 5.00
C ALA A 27 -10.96 -8.98 6.17
N ALA A 28 -10.28 -8.85 7.31
CA ALA A 28 -10.58 -9.62 8.51
C ALA A 28 -11.98 -9.30 9.07
N VAL A 29 -12.39 -8.03 9.11
CA VAL A 29 -13.74 -7.64 9.54
C VAL A 29 -14.82 -8.27 8.66
N PHE A 30 -14.63 -8.28 7.33
CA PHE A 30 -15.59 -8.90 6.41
C PHE A 30 -15.74 -10.42 6.62
N MET A 31 -14.67 -11.10 7.05
CA MET A 31 -14.73 -12.53 7.40
C MET A 31 -15.65 -12.78 8.61
N LEU A 32 -15.70 -11.84 9.56
CA LEU A 32 -16.45 -11.96 10.82
C LEU A 32 -17.96 -11.71 10.67
N ILE A 33 -18.43 -11.17 9.55
CA ILE A 33 -19.87 -10.91 9.33
C ILE A 33 -20.57 -12.24 8.97
N PRO A 34 -21.50 -12.75 9.78
CA PRO A 34 -22.10 -14.08 9.58
C PRO A 34 -23.12 -14.12 8.43
N ASP A 35 -23.85 -13.03 8.18
CA ASP A 35 -25.02 -13.00 7.29
C ASP A 35 -24.69 -12.73 5.80
N LEU A 36 -23.40 -12.68 5.44
CA LEU A 36 -22.97 -12.47 4.06
C LEU A 36 -22.94 -13.78 3.28
N THR A 37 -23.47 -13.76 2.05
CA THR A 37 -23.29 -14.88 1.11
C THR A 37 -21.80 -15.12 0.86
N VAL A 38 -21.43 -16.38 0.60
CA VAL A 38 -20.02 -16.77 0.37
C VAL A 38 -19.39 -15.95 -0.76
N ILE A 39 -20.11 -15.75 -1.86
CA ILE A 39 -19.62 -14.98 -3.02
C ILE A 39 -19.35 -13.53 -2.62
N MET A 40 -20.28 -12.87 -1.92
CA MET A 40 -20.08 -11.49 -1.46
C MET A 40 -18.91 -11.39 -0.49
N LYS A 41 -18.78 -12.34 0.44
CA LYS A 41 -17.67 -12.37 1.40
C LYS A 41 -16.33 -12.51 0.68
N LEU A 42 -16.23 -13.41 -0.31
CA LEU A 42 -15.00 -13.55 -1.11
C LEU A 42 -14.66 -12.27 -1.86
N LEU A 43 -15.63 -11.62 -2.52
CA LEU A 43 -15.40 -10.35 -3.20
C LEU A 43 -14.92 -9.26 -2.23
N MET A 44 -15.58 -9.12 -1.08
CA MET A 44 -15.25 -8.13 -0.06
C MET A 44 -13.88 -8.38 0.60
N VAL A 45 -13.38 -9.61 0.61
CA VAL A 45 -12.03 -9.95 1.12
C VAL A 45 -10.98 -9.76 0.04
N ILE A 46 -11.23 -10.23 -1.18
CA ILE A 46 -10.28 -10.20 -2.29
C ILE A 46 -9.96 -8.76 -2.69
N ILE A 47 -10.97 -7.88 -2.75
CA ILE A 47 -10.78 -6.49 -3.21
C ILE A 47 -9.80 -5.73 -2.30
N PRO A 48 -9.98 -5.64 -0.96
CA PRO A 48 -9.02 -4.99 -0.07
C PRO A 48 -7.62 -5.61 -0.14
N LEU A 49 -7.51 -6.95 -0.24
CA LEU A 49 -6.22 -7.60 -0.34
C LEU A 49 -5.50 -7.28 -1.66
N ALA A 50 -6.24 -7.20 -2.77
CA ALA A 50 -5.70 -6.74 -4.05
C ALA A 50 -5.21 -5.29 -3.95
N LEU A 51 -5.99 -4.40 -3.32
CA LEU A 51 -5.59 -3.02 -3.08
C LEU A 51 -4.36 -2.90 -2.16
N ALA A 52 -4.23 -3.76 -1.15
CA ALA A 52 -3.02 -3.85 -0.33
C ALA A 52 -1.79 -4.26 -1.16
N GLY A 53 -1.96 -5.22 -2.07
CA GLY A 53 -0.92 -5.62 -3.03
C GLY A 53 -0.50 -4.49 -3.96
N VAL A 54 -1.47 -3.73 -4.49
CA VAL A 54 -1.20 -2.54 -5.32
C VAL A 54 -0.45 -1.47 -4.53
N ALA A 55 -0.90 -1.16 -3.31
CA ALA A 55 -0.23 -0.19 -2.44
C ALA A 55 1.22 -0.58 -2.14
N PHE A 56 1.48 -1.88 -1.94
CA PHE A 56 2.82 -2.40 -1.78
C PHE A 56 3.66 -2.19 -3.05
N ALA A 57 3.15 -2.60 -4.23
CA ALA A 57 3.88 -2.49 -5.50
C ALA A 57 4.27 -1.03 -5.82
N VAL A 58 3.32 -0.10 -5.71
CA VAL A 58 3.57 1.35 -5.93
C VAL A 58 4.63 1.88 -4.96
N THR A 59 4.64 1.40 -3.71
CA THR A 59 5.65 1.83 -2.73
C THR A 59 7.03 1.27 -3.07
N VAL A 60 7.10 0.04 -3.60
CA VAL A 60 8.36 -0.54 -4.07
C VAL A 60 8.92 0.28 -5.24
N GLU A 61 8.09 0.61 -6.23
CA GLU A 61 8.47 1.47 -7.36
C GLU A 61 8.99 2.82 -6.85
N ARG A 62 8.25 3.48 -5.94
CA ARG A 62 8.66 4.76 -5.37
C ARG A 62 9.99 4.68 -4.61
N VAL A 63 10.22 3.61 -3.86
CA VAL A 63 11.49 3.38 -3.17
C VAL A 63 12.62 3.16 -4.16
N GLN A 64 12.36 2.52 -5.30
CA GLN A 64 13.34 2.33 -6.37
C GLN A 64 13.67 3.65 -7.06
N GLU A 65 12.69 4.49 -7.38
CA GLU A 65 12.88 5.84 -7.95
C GLU A 65 13.75 6.73 -7.05
N ILE A 66 13.45 6.79 -5.74
CA ILE A 66 14.24 7.58 -4.78
C ILE A 66 15.68 7.05 -4.70
N ARG A 67 15.90 5.75 -4.94
CA ARG A 67 17.24 5.14 -4.95
C ARG A 67 17.98 5.33 -6.26
N SER A 68 17.28 5.32 -7.41
CA SER A 68 17.87 5.57 -8.73
C SER A 68 18.24 7.04 -8.92
N GLY A 69 17.64 7.94 -8.14
CA GLY A 69 17.83 9.38 -8.29
C GLY A 69 16.99 9.97 -9.42
N GLU A 70 16.14 9.17 -10.04
CA GLU A 70 15.01 9.61 -10.87
C GLU A 70 13.89 10.03 -9.93
N GLU A 71 14.16 11.04 -9.09
CA GLU A 71 13.10 11.61 -8.28
C GLU A 71 12.07 12.21 -9.25
N ASP A 72 10.82 11.78 -9.14
CA ASP A 72 9.66 12.45 -9.76
C ASP A 72 9.60 13.88 -9.20
N ASP A 73 10.38 14.76 -9.82
CA ASP A 73 10.62 16.12 -9.40
C ASP A 73 9.59 17.01 -10.08
N LEU A 74 8.53 17.31 -9.33
CA LEU A 74 7.43 18.16 -9.76
C LEU A 74 7.88 19.58 -10.15
N SER A 75 9.12 19.99 -9.85
CA SER A 75 9.68 21.26 -10.35
C SER A 75 9.92 21.30 -11.86
N LYS A 76 9.75 20.17 -12.55
CA LYS A 76 9.84 20.04 -14.02
C LYS A 76 8.53 20.31 -14.77
N TYR A 77 7.42 20.57 -14.07
CA TYR A 77 6.10 20.86 -14.62
C TYR A 77 5.65 22.28 -14.28
#